data_AF-A0A377AU79-F1
#
_entry.id   AF-A0A377AU79-F1
#
_cell.length_a   1.000
_cell.length_b   1.000
_cell.length_c   1.000
_cell.angle_alpha   90.00
_cell.angle_beta   90.00
_cell.angle_gamma   90.00
#
_symmetry.space_group_name_H-M   'P 1'
#
loop_
_entity.id
_entity.type
_entity.pdbx_description
1 polymer ?
#
loop_
_entity_poly.entity_id
_entity_poly.type
_entity_poly.pdbx_seq_one_letter_code
_entity_poly.pdbx_strand_id
1 'polypeptide(L)'
;MDSLIYRRWQFALTALYHFLFVPLTLGLIFLLAIMETIYVVTGKTIYRDMTRFWGKLFGINFALGVATGLTMEFQFGTTGHSIPTIGRYFGRTAGDGSINAFFLESTFVGLFFFGWQRLNKYQHLLVTWLVAFGSNLSAL
;
A
#
# COMPACT_ATOMS: atom_id res chain seq x y z
N MET A 1 -5.38 -13.85 33.19
CA MET A 1 -5.87 -13.17 31.98
C MET A 1 -6.26 -14.26 30.99
N ASP A 2 -7.52 -14.29 30.55
CA ASP A 2 -8.00 -15.32 29.61
C ASP A 2 -7.31 -15.22 28.25
N SER A 3 -6.97 -16.37 27.66
CA SER A 3 -6.28 -16.47 26.37
C SER A 3 -7.03 -15.79 25.22
N LEU A 4 -8.35 -15.69 25.32
CA LEU A 4 -9.21 -14.98 24.37
C LEU A 4 -8.99 -13.46 24.39
N ILE A 5 -8.86 -12.88 25.58
CA ILE A 5 -8.66 -11.42 25.75
C ILE A 5 -7.30 -11.02 25.18
N TYR A 6 -6.27 -11.83 25.40
CA TYR A 6 -4.94 -11.60 24.83
C TYR A 6 -4.96 -11.58 23.29
N ARG A 7 -5.62 -12.57 22.66
CA ARG A 7 -5.75 -12.62 21.19
C ARG A 7 -6.49 -11.41 20.62
N ARG A 8 -7.53 -10.93 21.32
CA ARG A 8 -8.28 -9.72 20.93
C ARG A 8 -7.41 -8.47 20.99
N TRP A 9 -6.64 -8.30 22.06
CA TRP A 9 -5.72 -7.17 22.20
C TRP A 9 -4.58 -7.21 21.18
N GLN A 10 -4.02 -8.39 20.94
CA GLN A 10 -2.99 -8.58 19.93
C GLN A 10 -3.49 -8.14 18.53
N PHE A 11 -4.66 -8.62 18.12
CA PHE A 11 -5.27 -8.21 16.85
C PHE A 11 -5.61 -6.71 16.82
N ALA A 12 -6.21 -6.18 17.88
CA ALA A 12 -6.59 -4.76 17.96
C ALA A 12 -5.39 -3.82 17.82
N LEU A 13 -4.27 -4.14 18.49
CA LEU A 13 -3.04 -3.36 18.38
C LEU A 13 -2.47 -3.42 16.95
N THR A 14 -2.38 -4.62 16.36
CA THR A 14 -1.87 -4.77 14.99
C THR A 14 -2.76 -4.04 13.97
N ALA A 15 -4.08 -4.13 14.11
CA ALA A 15 -5.04 -3.41 13.28
C ALA A 15 -4.88 -1.88 13.39
N LEU A 16 -4.78 -1.38 14.62
CA LEU A 16 -4.64 0.06 14.87
C LEU A 16 -3.33 0.60 14.30
N TYR A 17 -2.20 -0.09 14.51
CA TYR A 17 -0.91 0.31 13.94
C TYR A 17 -0.94 0.30 12.41
N HIS A 18 -1.51 -0.74 11.80
CA HIS A 18 -1.60 -0.82 10.34
C HIS A 18 -2.43 0.35 9.77
N PHE A 19 -3.57 0.65 10.38
CA PHE A 19 -4.49 1.68 9.90
C PHE A 19 -3.98 3.12 10.12
N LEU A 20 -2.86 3.32 10.81
CA LEU A 20 -2.18 4.63 10.81
C LEU A 20 -1.49 4.92 9.47
N PHE A 21 -0.97 3.88 8.82
CA PHE A 21 -0.19 4.03 7.59
C PHE A 21 -1.09 3.96 6.34
N VAL A 22 -2.15 3.17 6.36
CA VAL A 22 -3.02 2.94 5.19
C VAL A 22 -3.63 4.24 4.61
N PRO A 23 -4.31 5.10 5.37
CA PRO A 23 -4.96 6.30 4.82
C PRO A 23 -3.94 7.29 4.25
N LEU A 24 -2.77 7.36 4.87
CA LEU A 24 -1.70 8.24 4.45
C LEU A 24 -1.09 7.78 3.11
N THR A 25 -0.93 6.47 2.90
CA THR A 25 -0.52 5.89 1.60
C THR A 25 -1.54 6.19 0.52
N LEU A 26 -2.83 5.91 0.78
CA LEU A 26 -3.92 6.09 -0.18
C LEU A 26 -4.11 7.57 -0.60
N GLY A 27 -4.00 8.49 0.36
CA GLY A 27 -4.10 9.92 0.07
C GLY A 27 -2.86 10.48 -0.64
N LEU A 28 -1.66 10.12 -0.19
CA LEU A 28 -0.42 10.65 -0.76
C LEU A 28 -0.22 10.22 -2.21
N ILE A 29 -0.58 8.98 -2.58
CA ILE A 29 -0.33 8.51 -3.93
C ILE A 29 -1.12 9.28 -4.99
N PHE A 30 -2.37 9.66 -4.70
CA PHE A 30 -3.13 10.56 -5.58
C PHE A 30 -2.53 11.95 -5.63
N LEU A 31 -2.05 12.47 -4.50
CA LEU A 31 -1.37 13.76 -4.44
C LEU A 31 -0.12 13.75 -5.34
N LEU A 32 0.67 12.68 -5.29
CA LEU A 32 1.83 12.46 -6.15
C LEU A 32 1.43 12.37 -7.63
N ALA A 33 0.39 11.61 -7.96
CA ALA A 33 -0.12 11.50 -9.33
C ALA A 33 -0.57 12.86 -9.88
N ILE A 34 -1.24 13.68 -9.07
CA ILE A 34 -1.66 15.04 -9.44
C ILE A 34 -0.44 15.94 -9.65
N MET A 35 0.51 15.96 -8.71
CA MET A 35 1.74 16.77 -8.84
C MET A 35 2.52 16.39 -10.11
N GLU A 36 2.65 15.10 -10.38
CA GLU A 36 3.36 14.62 -11.56
C GLU A 36 2.60 14.93 -12.85
N THR A 37 1.26 14.85 -12.84
CA THR A 37 0.43 15.28 -13.98
C THR A 37 0.69 16.75 -14.30
N ILE A 38 0.73 17.63 -13.27
CA ILE A 38 1.03 19.05 -13.46
C ILE A 38 2.45 19.24 -14.00
N TYR A 39 3.44 18.47 -13.53
CA TYR A 39 4.78 18.49 -14.09
C TYR A 39 4.80 18.15 -15.58
N VAL A 40 4.11 17.07 -15.98
CA VAL A 40 4.12 16.59 -17.37
C VAL A 40 3.46 17.59 -18.33
N VAL A 41 2.34 18.19 -17.89
CA VAL A 41 1.57 19.19 -18.66
C VAL A 41 2.29 20.53 -18.71
N THR A 42 2.78 21.05 -17.59
CA THR A 42 3.37 22.40 -17.52
C THR A 42 4.86 22.44 -17.84
N GLY A 43 5.57 21.33 -17.72
CA GLY A 43 7.04 21.26 -17.83
C GLY A 43 7.80 21.90 -16.67
N LYS A 44 7.11 22.48 -15.67
CA LYS A 44 7.75 23.18 -14.56
C LYS A 44 8.42 22.19 -13.61
N THR A 45 9.74 22.28 -13.49
CA THR A 45 10.57 21.33 -12.71
C THR A 45 10.24 21.31 -11.23
N ILE A 46 9.69 22.39 -10.67
CA ILE A 46 9.26 22.44 -9.26
C ILE A 46 8.31 21.29 -8.90
N TYR A 47 7.36 20.94 -9.77
CA TYR A 47 6.40 19.87 -9.49
C TYR A 47 7.06 18.48 -9.53
N ARG A 48 8.09 18.31 -10.35
CA ARG A 48 8.92 17.08 -10.33
C ARG A 48 9.65 16.95 -9.00
N ASP A 49 10.23 18.04 -8.52
CA ASP A 49 11.01 18.04 -7.28
C ASP A 49 10.09 17.84 -6.06
N MET A 50 8.88 18.43 -6.09
CA MET A 50 7.81 18.15 -5.12
C MET A 50 7.39 16.68 -5.14
N THR A 51 7.13 16.10 -6.32
CA THR A 51 6.76 14.68 -6.48
C THR A 51 7.84 13.77 -5.88
N ARG A 52 9.12 14.07 -6.13
CA ARG A 52 10.25 13.31 -5.55
C ARG A 52 10.36 13.47 -4.04
N PHE A 53 10.15 14.68 -3.52
CA PHE A 53 10.22 14.94 -2.08
C PHE A 53 9.11 14.18 -1.33
N TRP A 54 7.86 14.39 -1.73
CA TRP A 54 6.71 13.70 -1.13
C TRP A 54 6.75 12.20 -1.40
N GLY A 55 7.31 11.79 -2.54
CA GLY A 55 7.56 10.39 -2.89
C GLY A 55 8.43 9.68 -1.85
N LYS A 56 9.45 10.34 -1.29
CA LYS A 56 10.27 9.73 -0.21
C LYS A 56 9.43 9.44 1.03
N LEU A 57 8.58 10.37 1.44
CA LEU A 57 7.70 10.18 2.61
C LEU A 57 6.67 9.09 2.35
N PHE A 58 6.09 9.06 1.15
CA PHE A 58 5.23 7.97 0.69
C PHE A 58 5.94 6.62 0.80
N GLY A 59 7.20 6.51 0.34
CA GLY A 59 7.95 5.25 0.39
C GLY A 59 8.20 4.74 1.82
N ILE A 60 8.52 5.63 2.75
CA ILE A 60 8.71 5.28 4.17
C ILE A 60 7.38 4.76 4.75
N ASN A 61 6.28 5.47 4.50
CA ASN A 61 4.96 5.09 4.98
C ASN A 61 4.48 3.77 4.37
N PHE A 62 4.71 3.60 3.07
CA PHE A 62 4.39 2.39 2.32
C PHE A 62 5.11 1.17 2.91
N ALA A 63 6.42 1.27 3.16
CA ALA A 63 7.19 0.17 3.74
C ALA A 63 6.64 -0.30 5.10
N LEU A 64 6.27 0.65 5.97
CA LEU A 64 5.63 0.33 7.26
C LEU A 64 4.23 -0.25 7.10
N GLY A 65 3.44 0.28 6.16
CA GLY A 65 2.13 -0.26 5.79
C GLY A 65 2.21 -1.71 5.34
N VAL A 66 3.17 -2.04 4.47
CA VAL A 66 3.42 -3.41 4.00
C VAL A 66 3.82 -4.34 5.14
N ALA A 67 4.78 -3.94 5.99
CA ALA A 67 5.25 -4.77 7.10
C ALA A 67 4.11 -5.09 8.10
N THR A 68 3.28 -4.09 8.42
CA THR A 68 2.14 -4.26 9.31
C THR A 68 0.99 -5.05 8.67
N GLY A 69 0.76 -4.89 7.37
CA GLY A 69 -0.25 -5.64 6.61
C GLY A 69 0.06 -7.14 6.54
N LEU A 70 1.30 -7.50 6.22
CA LEU A 70 1.77 -8.90 6.25
C LEU A 70 1.58 -9.53 7.64
N THR A 71 1.90 -8.77 8.70
CA THR A 71 1.71 -9.24 10.08
C THR A 71 0.24 -9.55 10.36
N MET A 72 -0.67 -8.70 9.88
CA MET A 72 -2.12 -8.89 10.05
C MET A 72 -2.64 -10.10 9.25
N GLU A 73 -2.18 -10.28 8.02
CA GLU A 73 -2.55 -11.44 7.17
C GLU A 73 -2.17 -12.76 7.85
N PHE A 74 -0.96 -12.88 8.39
CA PHE A 74 -0.55 -14.06 9.16
C PHE A 74 -1.29 -14.20 10.50
N GLN A 75 -1.76 -13.12 11.12
CA GLN A 75 -2.61 -13.20 12.32
C GLN A 75 -3.95 -13.84 12.03
N PHE A 76 -4.57 -13.60 10.87
CA PHE A 76 -5.81 -14.29 10.49
C PHE A 76 -5.61 -15.82 10.39
N GLY A 77 -4.48 -16.28 9.85
CA GLY A 77 -4.15 -17.70 9.78
C GLY A 77 -3.79 -18.35 11.12
N THR A 78 -3.02 -17.66 11.96
CA THR A 78 -2.50 -18.21 13.22
C THR A 78 -3.48 -18.08 14.39
N THR A 79 -4.24 -16.99 14.49
CA THR A 79 -5.15 -16.72 15.62
C THR A 79 -6.62 -17.03 15.32
N GLY A 80 -7.01 -17.12 14.04
CA GLY A 80 -8.38 -17.37 13.56
C GLY A 80 -8.91 -18.81 13.74
N HIS A 81 -8.18 -19.69 14.44
CA HIS A 81 -8.58 -21.08 14.70
C HIS A 81 -9.92 -21.24 15.44
N SER A 82 -10.51 -20.17 15.96
CA SER A 82 -11.80 -20.16 16.65
C SER A 82 -13.03 -20.12 15.72
N ILE A 83 -12.89 -19.90 14.42
CA ILE A 83 -13.97 -20.05 13.41
C ILE A 83 -13.41 -20.76 12.16
N PRO A 84 -13.22 -22.10 12.20
CA PRO A 84 -12.44 -22.84 11.20
C PRO A 84 -12.97 -22.72 9.76
N THR A 85 -14.28 -22.62 9.60
CA THR A 85 -14.93 -22.57 8.28
C THR A 85 -14.74 -21.21 7.61
N ILE A 86 -14.94 -20.11 8.34
CA ILE A 86 -14.82 -18.75 7.79
C ILE A 86 -13.35 -18.39 7.58
N GLY A 87 -12.46 -18.70 8.54
CA GLY A 87 -11.03 -18.41 8.42
C GLY A 87 -10.36 -19.09 7.21
N ARG A 88 -10.82 -20.28 6.80
CA ARG A 88 -10.27 -21.01 5.65
C ARG A 88 -10.71 -20.44 4.30
N TYR A 89 -11.96 -19.97 4.18
CA TYR A 89 -12.42 -19.28 2.96
C TYR A 89 -11.87 -17.86 2.89
N PHE A 90 -11.91 -17.10 3.98
CA PHE A 90 -11.35 -15.75 4.03
C PHE A 90 -9.83 -15.76 3.82
N GLY A 91 -9.08 -16.67 4.45
CA GLY A 91 -7.64 -16.77 4.26
C GLY A 91 -7.24 -17.17 2.84
N ARG A 92 -8.04 -17.98 2.14
CA ARG A 92 -7.77 -18.39 0.75
C ARG A 92 -8.16 -17.30 -0.25
N THR A 93 -9.35 -16.70 -0.12
CA THR A 93 -9.81 -15.62 -1.00
C THR A 93 -9.04 -14.33 -0.77
N ALA A 94 -8.75 -13.99 0.49
CA ALA A 94 -7.88 -12.86 0.82
C ALA A 94 -6.45 -13.14 0.32
N GLY A 95 -5.89 -14.34 0.53
CA GLY A 95 -4.53 -14.66 0.07
C GLY A 95 -4.33 -14.59 -1.45
N ASP A 96 -5.27 -15.14 -2.24
CA ASP A 96 -5.15 -15.10 -3.71
C ASP A 96 -5.33 -13.67 -4.26
N GLY A 97 -6.17 -12.84 -3.62
CA GLY A 97 -6.38 -11.43 -4.01
C GLY A 97 -5.28 -10.49 -3.51
N SER A 98 -4.86 -10.65 -2.25
CA SER A 98 -3.83 -9.85 -1.58
C SER A 98 -2.49 -10.00 -2.26
N ILE A 99 -2.07 -11.22 -2.60
CA ILE A 99 -0.78 -11.49 -3.24
C ILE A 99 -0.73 -10.86 -4.63
N ASN A 100 -1.81 -10.96 -5.41
CA ASN A 100 -1.87 -10.37 -6.75
C ASN A 100 -1.88 -8.84 -6.70
N ALA A 101 -2.68 -8.25 -5.82
CA ALA A 101 -2.74 -6.80 -5.64
C ALA A 101 -1.41 -6.25 -5.08
N PHE A 102 -0.82 -6.93 -4.09
CA PHE A 102 0.48 -6.60 -3.51
C PHE A 102 1.61 -6.71 -4.54
N PHE A 103 1.62 -7.76 -5.37
CA PHE A 103 2.64 -7.92 -6.41
C PHE A 103 2.56 -6.79 -7.43
N LEU A 104 1.35 -6.44 -7.86
CA LEU A 104 1.12 -5.33 -8.78
C LEU A 104 1.56 -3.99 -8.17
N GLU A 105 1.13 -3.70 -6.94
CA GLU A 105 1.45 -2.48 -6.22
C GLU A 105 2.97 -2.34 -5.97
N SER A 106 3.63 -3.37 -5.42
CA SER A 106 5.06 -3.36 -5.15
C SER A 106 5.91 -3.22 -6.42
N THR A 107 5.48 -3.81 -7.54
CA THR A 107 6.16 -3.67 -8.84
C THR A 107 6.10 -2.23 -9.33
N PHE A 108 4.91 -1.62 -9.35
CA PHE A 108 4.77 -0.25 -9.84
C PHE A 108 5.36 0.79 -8.89
N VAL A 109 5.31 0.57 -7.57
CA VAL A 109 6.02 1.42 -6.58
C VAL A 109 7.53 1.37 -6.83
N GLY A 110 8.09 0.20 -7.12
CA GLY A 110 9.49 0.08 -7.50
C GLY A 110 9.82 0.91 -8.76
N LEU A 111 8.98 0.81 -9.79
CA LEU A 111 9.13 1.61 -11.00
C LEU A 111 8.97 3.12 -10.74
N PHE A 112 8.09 3.54 -9.83
CA PHE A 112 7.92 4.95 -9.44
C PHE A 112 9.20 5.54 -8.82
N PHE A 113 9.93 4.78 -8.00
CA PHE A 113 11.16 5.27 -7.38
C PHE A 113 12.37 5.25 -8.32
N PHE A 114 12.52 4.18 -9.11
CA PHE A 114 13.71 3.96 -9.92
C PHE A 114 13.54 4.36 -11.39
N GLY A 115 12.31 4.63 -11.84
CA GLY A 115 11.97 4.93 -13.23
C GLY A 115 12.34 6.33 -13.71
N TRP A 116 12.66 7.27 -12.81
CA TRP A 116 12.90 8.68 -13.14
C TRP A 116 13.92 8.97 -14.23
N GLN A 117 14.93 8.10 -14.42
CA GLN A 117 15.97 8.24 -15.46
C GLN A 117 15.84 7.20 -16.58
N ARG A 118 14.95 6.21 -16.42
CA ARG A 118 14.78 5.08 -17.35
C ARG A 118 13.49 5.17 -18.18
N LEU A 119 12.50 5.90 -17.68
CA LEU A 119 11.21 6.11 -18.34
C LEU A 119 11.13 7.54 -18.86
N ASN A 120 10.40 7.74 -19.95
CA ASN A 120 10.02 9.09 -20.35
C ASN A 120 8.95 9.66 -19.39
N LYS A 121 8.74 10.98 -19.41
CA LYS A 121 7.82 11.66 -18.48
C LYS A 121 6.37 11.16 -18.54
N TYR A 122 5.90 10.66 -19.68
CA TYR A 122 4.53 10.14 -19.82
C TYR A 122 4.42 8.70 -19.31
N GLN A 123 5.44 7.89 -19.55
CA GLN A 123 5.54 6.53 -19.01
C GLN A 123 5.64 6.54 -17.49
N HIS A 124 6.44 7.45 -16.93
CA HIS A 124 6.55 7.62 -15.49
C HIS A 124 5.20 8.03 -14.88
N LEU A 125 4.51 8.99 -15.50
CA LEU A 125 3.18 9.40 -15.08
C LEU A 125 2.16 8.26 -15.09
N LEU A 126 2.18 7.44 -16.14
CA LEU A 126 1.31 6.26 -16.24
C LEU A 126 1.58 5.28 -15.09
N VAL A 127 2.86 5.04 -14.75
CA VAL A 127 3.22 4.22 -13.59
C VAL A 127 2.65 4.82 -12.30
N THR A 128 2.80 6.13 -12.07
CA THR A 128 2.29 6.79 -10.86
C THR A 128 0.78 6.66 -10.72
N TRP A 129 0.03 6.80 -11.82
CA TRP A 129 -1.41 6.56 -11.83
C TRP A 129 -1.78 5.09 -11.60
N LEU A 130 -1.02 4.14 -12.17
CA LEU A 130 -1.23 2.71 -11.90
C LEU A 130 -0.99 2.36 -10.44
N VAL A 131 -0.01 2.98 -9.76
CA VAL A 131 0.15 2.85 -8.31
C VAL A 131 -1.07 3.43 -7.61
N ALA A 132 -1.52 4.64 -7.96
CA ALA A 132 -2.67 5.27 -7.32
C ALA A 132 -3.94 4.42 -7.41
N PHE A 133 -4.26 3.91 -8.60
CA PHE A 133 -5.41 3.04 -8.79
C PHE A 133 -5.20 1.66 -8.14
N GLY A 134 -4.00 1.09 -8.25
CA GLY A 134 -3.65 -0.19 -7.64
C GLY A 134 -3.86 -0.18 -6.12
N SER A 135 -3.31 0.82 -5.43
CA SER A 135 -3.46 0.97 -3.98
C SER A 135 -4.92 1.12 -3.55
N ASN A 136 -5.75 1.80 -4.34
CA ASN A 136 -7.17 2.00 -4.01
C ASN A 136 -8.05 0.81 -4.35
N LEU A 137 -7.68 0.02 -5.38
CA LEU A 137 -8.32 -1.27 -5.65
C LEU A 137 -8.02 -2.29 -4.53
N SER A 138 -6.84 -2.26 -3.94
CA SER A 138 -6.51 -3.08 -2.76
C SER A 138 -7.36 -2.73 -1.52
N ALA A 139 -7.92 -1.51 -1.47
CA ALA A 139 -8.74 -1.03 -0.36
C ALA A 139 -10.25 -1.29 -0.56
N LEU A 140 -10.67 -1.66 -1.77
CA LEU A 140 -12.06 -2.00 -2.15
C LEU A 140 -12.38 -3.47 -1.83
#